data_AF-A0A7C6Z219-F1
#
_entry.id   AF-A0A7C6Z219-F1
#
_cell.length_a   1.000
_cell.length_b   1.000
_cell.length_c   1.000
_cell.angle_alpha   90.00
_cell.angle_beta   90.00
_cell.angle_gamma   90.00
#
_symmetry.space_group_name_H-M   'P 1'
#
loop_
_entity.id
_entity.type
_entity.pdbx_description
1 polymer ?
#
loop_
_entity_poly.entity_id
_entity_poly.type
_entity_poly.pdbx_seq_one_letter_code
_entity_poly.pdbx_strand_id
1 'polypeptide(L)'
;MAYVRVQGLHRNRTAMPNSDKVKTSICCLCNGGCGLKVQIGSHGNVEAIYGDLDNPYNKGKICPKPIEIIENLHGPERVQYPMKKVNGEFIRISWEEAIDSIAKKYKELSDNFGTG
;
A
#
# COMPACT_ATOMS: atom_id res chain seq x y z
N MET A 1 -11.18 -20.13 -5.21
CA MET A 1 -9.90 -20.71 -5.70
C MET A 1 -9.50 -19.97 -6.96
N ALA A 2 -8.97 -18.75 -6.81
CA ALA A 2 -8.47 -17.96 -7.93
C ALA A 2 -7.05 -18.43 -8.23
N TYR A 3 -6.83 -18.96 -9.43
CA TYR A 3 -5.52 -19.34 -9.92
C TYR A 3 -4.68 -18.08 -10.12
N VAL A 4 -3.82 -17.73 -9.15
CA VAL A 4 -2.67 -16.85 -9.42
C VAL A 4 -1.67 -17.69 -10.21
N ARG A 5 -1.86 -17.70 -11.52
CA ARG A 5 -0.94 -18.34 -12.45
C ARG A 5 0.34 -17.52 -12.42
N VAL A 6 1.37 -18.03 -11.73
CA VAL A 6 2.77 -17.57 -11.85
C VAL A 6 3.32 -18.01 -13.22
N GLN A 7 2.58 -17.75 -14.30
CA GLN A 7 3.02 -17.99 -15.66
C GLN A 7 3.71 -16.74 -16.19
N GLY A 8 4.98 -16.63 -15.82
CA GLY A 8 5.97 -15.92 -16.61
C GLY A 8 6.31 -14.54 -16.08
N LEU A 9 7.47 -14.46 -15.45
CA LEU A 9 8.33 -13.27 -15.36
C LEU A 9 8.60 -12.56 -16.72
N HIS A 10 8.02 -13.01 -17.84
CA HIS A 10 8.52 -12.76 -19.18
C HIS A 10 7.48 -12.42 -20.25
N ARG A 11 6.18 -12.26 -19.97
CA ARG A 11 5.23 -11.86 -21.03
C ARG A 11 4.30 -10.72 -20.57
N ASN A 12 4.56 -9.55 -21.18
CA ASN A 12 3.96 -8.22 -21.03
C ASN A 12 4.46 -7.37 -19.85
N ARG A 13 5.62 -6.72 -20.07
CA ARG A 13 6.36 -5.82 -19.15
C ARG A 13 5.85 -4.37 -19.12
N THR A 14 4.78 -4.05 -19.81
CA THR A 14 4.29 -2.68 -19.94
C THR A 14 2.83 -2.61 -19.55
N ALA A 15 2.45 -1.52 -18.91
CA ALA A 15 1.03 -1.19 -18.72
C ALA A 15 0.31 -1.22 -20.08
N MET A 16 -0.93 -1.68 -20.11
CA MET A 16 -1.69 -1.75 -21.35
C MET A 16 -1.78 -0.35 -21.99
N PRO A 17 -1.54 -0.22 -23.31
CA PRO A 17 -1.43 1.06 -24.01
C PRO A 17 -2.72 1.88 -24.07
N ASN A 18 -3.79 1.42 -23.42
CA ASN A 18 -5.08 2.12 -23.39
C ASN A 18 -5.76 1.96 -22.04
N SER A 19 -5.23 2.60 -20.99
CA SER A 19 -6.04 2.86 -19.81
C SER A 19 -5.83 4.29 -19.36
N ASP A 20 -6.90 5.09 -19.39
CA ASP A 20 -6.99 6.46 -18.86
C ASP A 20 -6.71 6.54 -17.33
N LYS A 21 -6.21 5.46 -16.75
CA LYS A 21 -6.10 5.18 -15.33
C LYS A 21 -4.75 4.54 -14.95
N VAL A 22 -3.71 4.65 -15.78
CA VAL A 22 -2.34 4.37 -15.32
C VAL A 22 -1.82 5.56 -14.51
N LYS A 23 -1.32 5.30 -13.31
CA LYS A 23 -0.67 6.31 -12.45
C LYS A 23 0.78 5.95 -12.20
N THR A 24 1.66 6.94 -12.27
CA THR A 24 3.06 6.80 -11.84
C THR A 24 3.11 6.79 -10.32
N SER A 25 3.88 5.87 -9.74
CA SER A 25 4.09 5.77 -8.29
C SER A 25 5.50 5.26 -7.98
N ILE A 26 5.80 5.12 -6.69
CA ILE A 26 7.08 4.61 -6.18
C ILE A 26 6.84 3.41 -5.26
N CYS A 27 7.72 2.41 -5.36
CA CYS A 27 7.71 1.25 -4.46
C CYS A 27 8.39 1.60 -3.13
N CYS A 28 7.66 1.49 -2.01
CA CYS A 28 8.16 1.75 -0.65
C CYS A 28 8.41 0.47 0.17
N LEU A 29 8.47 -0.71 -0.46
CA LEU A 29 8.60 -1.99 0.25
C LEU A 29 10.04 -2.30 0.70
N CYS A 30 11.02 -1.62 0.12
CA CYS A 30 12.40 -1.59 0.59
C CYS A 30 12.98 -0.20 0.30
N ASN A 31 14.24 0.02 0.70
CA ASN A 31 14.93 1.30 0.50
C ASN A 31 15.26 1.63 -0.97
N GLY A 32 14.86 0.79 -1.93
CA GLY A 32 15.21 0.94 -3.34
C GLY A 32 14.40 2.02 -4.07
N GLY A 33 13.16 2.30 -3.66
CA GLY A 33 12.38 3.36 -4.29
C GLY A 33 12.11 3.15 -5.80
N CYS A 34 11.91 1.92 -6.26
CA CYS A 34 11.71 1.64 -7.69
C CYS A 34 10.50 2.40 -8.26
N GLY A 35 10.65 2.98 -9.45
CA GLY A 35 9.53 3.59 -10.18
C GLY A 35 8.54 2.55 -10.69
N LEU A 36 7.25 2.86 -10.52
CA LEU A 36 6.12 1.99 -10.86
C LEU A 36 5.12 2.69 -11.79
N LYS A 37 4.44 1.89 -12.60
CA LYS A 37 3.19 2.24 -13.28
C LYS A 37 2.08 1.36 -12.70
N VAL A 38 1.08 2.00 -12.11
CA VAL A 38 -0.03 1.35 -11.41
C VAL A 38 -1.27 1.47 -12.28
N GLN A 39 -1.84 0.34 -12.69
CA GLN A 39 -3.09 0.31 -13.44
C GLN A 39 -4.27 0.29 -12.47
N ILE A 40 -5.14 1.29 -12.58
CA ILE A 40 -6.35 1.42 -11.76
C ILE A 40 -7.57 0.99 -12.58
N GLY A 41 -8.36 0.10 -12.01
CA GLY A 41 -9.57 -0.45 -12.60
C GLY A 41 -10.71 0.55 -12.74
N SER A 42 -11.79 0.10 -13.38
CA SER A 42 -13.04 0.89 -13.52
C SER A 42 -13.58 1.32 -12.16
N HIS A 43 -13.50 0.45 -11.15
CA HIS A 43 -13.99 0.65 -9.78
C HIS A 43 -12.98 1.33 -8.83
N GLY A 44 -11.84 1.80 -9.34
CA GLY A 44 -10.84 2.52 -8.54
C GLY A 44 -9.87 1.64 -7.76
N ASN A 45 -10.00 0.32 -7.82
CA ASN A 45 -9.05 -0.63 -7.26
C ASN A 45 -7.78 -0.73 -8.12
N VAL A 46 -6.65 -1.04 -7.49
CA VAL A 46 -5.43 -1.43 -8.21
C VAL A 46 -5.63 -2.82 -8.80
N GLU A 47 -5.38 -2.97 -10.10
CA GLU A 47 -5.53 -4.24 -10.84
C GLU A 47 -4.19 -4.85 -11.24
N ALA A 48 -3.20 -4.02 -11.55
CA ALA A 48 -1.87 -4.47 -11.94
C ALA A 48 -0.80 -3.41 -11.63
N ILE A 49 0.43 -3.87 -11.38
CA ILE A 49 1.60 -3.03 -11.12
C ILE A 49 2.72 -3.44 -12.06
N TYR A 50 3.29 -2.46 -12.74
CA TYR A 50 4.40 -2.62 -13.68
C TYR A 50 5.58 -1.74 -13.26
N GLY A 51 6.78 -2.06 -13.74
CA GLY A 51 7.90 -1.16 -13.61
C GLY A 51 7.75 0.03 -14.57
N ASP A 52 8.13 1.22 -14.10
CA ASP A 52 8.17 2.41 -14.95
C ASP A 52 9.41 2.37 -15.86
N LEU A 53 9.18 2.22 -17.18
CA LEU A 53 10.23 2.23 -18.19
C LEU A 53 10.94 3.58 -18.30
N ASP A 54 10.24 4.67 -18.00
CA ASP A 54 10.77 6.03 -18.08
C ASP A 54 11.59 6.41 -16.84
N ASN A 55 11.50 5.60 -15.78
CA ASN A 55 12.23 5.86 -14.55
C ASN A 55 13.74 5.60 -14.75
N PRO A 56 14.62 6.60 -14.52
CA PRO A 56 16.05 6.48 -14.79
C PRO A 56 16.77 5.50 -13.85
N TYR A 57 16.22 5.28 -12.65
CA TYR A 57 16.82 4.45 -11.62
C TYR A 57 16.66 2.96 -11.95
N ASN A 58 15.43 2.49 -12.17
CA ASN A 58 15.17 1.06 -12.37
C ASN A 58 14.85 0.66 -13.81
N LYS A 59 14.56 1.60 -14.73
CA LYS A 59 14.31 1.34 -16.16
C LYS A 59 13.30 0.19 -16.38
N GLY A 60 12.21 0.21 -15.64
CA GLY A 60 11.16 -0.80 -15.66
C GLY A 60 11.46 -2.13 -14.96
N LYS A 61 12.67 -2.34 -14.42
CA LYS A 61 13.01 -3.54 -13.65
C LYS A 61 12.44 -3.43 -12.24
N ILE A 62 11.68 -4.43 -11.82
CA ILE A 62 11.13 -4.53 -10.46
C ILE A 62 11.26 -5.97 -9.96
N CYS A 63 11.38 -6.12 -8.63
CA CYS A 63 11.32 -7.43 -8.00
C CYS A 63 9.85 -7.91 -7.86
N PRO A 64 9.58 -9.14 -7.38
CA PRO A 64 8.22 -9.65 -7.23
C PRO A 64 7.38 -8.90 -6.17
N LYS A 65 8.01 -8.25 -5.20
CA LYS A 65 7.31 -7.59 -4.07
C LYS A 65 6.18 -6.63 -4.51
N PRO A 66 6.42 -5.63 -5.39
CA PRO A 66 5.37 -4.73 -5.86
C PRO A 66 4.31 -5.43 -6.72
N ILE A 67 4.56 -6.61 -7.28
CA ILE A 67 3.57 -7.36 -8.07
C ILE A 67 2.58 -8.03 -7.11
N GLU A 68 3.09 -8.67 -6.06
CA GLU A 68 2.30 -9.41 -5.05
C GLU A 68 1.59 -8.50 -4.03
N ILE A 69 1.89 -7.20 -4.00
CA ILE A 69 1.28 -6.28 -3.03
C ILE A 69 -0.23 -6.11 -3.21
N ILE A 70 -0.76 -6.43 -4.40
CA ILE A 70 -2.19 -6.33 -4.72
C ILE A 70 -3.01 -7.25 -3.79
N GLU A 71 -2.50 -8.46 -3.53
CA GLU A 71 -3.12 -9.41 -2.59
C GLU A 71 -3.14 -8.88 -1.16
N ASN A 72 -2.13 -8.12 -0.74
CA ASN A 72 -2.10 -7.47 0.58
C ASN A 72 -3.02 -6.25 0.63
N LEU A 73 -3.12 -5.50 -0.48
CA LEU A 73 -3.97 -4.33 -0.58
C LEU A 73 -5.45 -4.69 -0.45
N HIS A 74 -5.84 -5.82 -1.02
CA HIS A 74 -7.24 -6.28 -1.05
C HIS A 74 -7.51 -7.50 -0.14
N GLY A 75 -6.51 -7.94 0.62
CA GLY A 75 -6.57 -9.13 1.45
C GLY A 75 -7.51 -8.98 2.65
N PRO A 76 -8.14 -10.08 3.11
CA PRO A 76 -9.10 -10.05 4.22
C PRO A 76 -8.48 -9.66 5.56
N GLU A 77 -7.18 -9.93 5.74
CA GLU A 77 -6.43 -9.62 6.96
C GLU A 77 -6.04 -8.13 7.07
N ARG A 78 -6.31 -7.33 6.04
CA ARG A 78 -5.97 -5.90 6.05
C ARG A 78 -6.81 -5.18 7.10
N VAL A 79 -6.15 -4.51 8.05
CA VAL A 79 -6.82 -3.64 9.03
C VAL A 79 -7.44 -2.45 8.30
N GLN A 80 -8.77 -2.41 8.24
CA GLN A 80 -9.52 -1.39 7.49
C GLN A 80 -9.96 -0.20 8.35
N TYR A 81 -9.95 -0.35 9.67
CA TYR A 81 -10.46 0.64 10.62
C TYR A 81 -9.51 0.80 11.81
N PRO A 82 -9.47 1.97 12.45
CA PRO A 82 -8.79 2.14 13.71
C PRO A 82 -9.31 1.17 14.77
N MET A 83 -8.39 0.60 15.56
CA MET A 83 -8.68 -0.38 16.60
C MET A 83 -8.08 0.10 17.93
N LYS A 84 -8.81 -0.10 19.03
CA LYS A 84 -8.38 0.23 20.39
C LYS A 84 -8.38 -1.01 21.26
N LYS A 85 -7.33 -1.19 22.06
CA LYS A 85 -7.25 -2.31 22.98
C LYS A 85 -7.98 -1.97 24.29
N VAL A 86 -9.03 -2.71 24.61
CA VAL A 86 -9.84 -2.57 25.83
C VAL A 86 -9.94 -3.94 26.49
N ASN A 87 -9.53 -4.04 27.76
CA ASN A 87 -9.56 -5.29 28.54
C ASN A 87 -8.90 -6.49 27.84
N GLY A 88 -7.84 -6.26 27.06
CA GLY A 88 -7.11 -7.31 26.36
C GLY A 88 -7.54 -7.54 24.91
N GLU A 89 -8.71 -7.04 24.51
CA GLU A 89 -9.28 -7.25 23.17
C GLU A 89 -9.23 -5.98 22.31
N PHE A 90 -9.12 -6.14 21.00
CA PHE A 90 -9.17 -5.02 20.06
C PHE A 90 -10.59 -4.79 19.57
N ILE A 91 -11.12 -3.60 19.86
CA ILE A 91 -12.43 -3.15 19.38
C ILE A 91 -12.26 -2.06 18.34
N ARG A 92 -13.15 -2.03 17.34
CA ARG A 92 -13.18 -0.96 16.33
C ARG A 92 -13.65 0.35 16.94
N ILE A 93 -12.99 1.45 16.57
CA ILE A 93 -13.38 2.82 16.93
C ILE A 93 -13.46 3.72 15.68
N SER A 94 -13.97 4.94 15.84
CA SER A 94 -13.98 5.93 14.77
C SER A 94 -12.60 6.56 14.57
N TRP A 95 -12.41 7.23 13.41
CA TRP A 95 -11.17 7.96 13.15
C TRP A 95 -11.03 9.17 14.09
N GLU A 96 -12.13 9.85 14.38
CA GLU A 96 -12.18 10.98 15.32
C GLU A 96 -11.75 10.53 16.72
N GLU A 97 -12.34 9.44 17.25
CA GLU A 97 -11.94 8.91 18.57
C GLU A 97 -10.47 8.48 18.57
N ALA A 98 -9.98 7.84 17.50
CA ALA A 98 -8.61 7.39 17.40
C ALA A 98 -7.62 8.56 17.47
N ILE A 99 -7.86 9.60 16.67
CA ILE A 99 -7.00 10.79 16.61
C ILE A 99 -7.06 11.55 17.94
N ASP A 100 -8.25 11.80 18.48
CA ASP A 100 -8.41 12.55 19.72
C ASP A 100 -7.76 11.83 20.91
N SER A 101 -7.94 10.51 21.01
CA SER A 101 -7.36 9.72 22.11
C SER A 101 -5.83 9.68 22.06
N ILE A 102 -5.24 9.51 20.86
CA ILE A 102 -3.79 9.53 20.66
C ILE A 102 -3.25 10.94 20.95
N ALA A 103 -3.88 11.99 20.42
CA ALA A 103 -3.44 13.37 20.61
C ALA A 103 -3.49 13.79 22.08
N LYS A 104 -4.58 13.46 22.79
CA LYS A 104 -4.68 13.69 24.23
C LYS A 104 -3.57 12.97 24.97
N LYS A 105 -3.33 11.69 24.67
CA LYS A 105 -2.31 10.93 25.38
C LYS A 105 -0.90 11.43 25.10
N TYR A 106 -0.62 11.78 23.84
CA TYR A 106 0.65 12.38 23.45
C TYR A 106 0.89 13.69 24.20
N LYS A 107 -0.12 14.57 24.27
CA LYS A 107 -0.02 15.83 25.01
C LYS A 107 0.25 15.61 26.50
N GLU A 108 -0.49 14.71 27.15
CA GLU A 108 -0.24 14.34 28.55
C GLU A 108 1.21 13.88 28.78
N LEU A 109 1.75 13.06 27.87
CA LEU A 109 3.13 12.58 27.98
C LEU A 109 4.14 13.70 27.73
N SER A 110 3.91 14.52 26.71
CA SER A 110 4.74 15.69 26.40
C SER A 110 4.79 16.69 27.56
N ASP A 111 3.65 16.98 28.19
CA ASP A 111 3.57 17.93 29.30
C ASP A 111 4.30 17.41 30.55
N ASN A 112 4.33 16.09 30.76
CA ASN A 112 4.93 15.48 31.94
C ASN A 112 6.41 15.08 31.77
N PHE A 113 6.83 14.74 30.54
CA PHE A 113 8.14 14.14 30.27
C PHE A 113 8.94 14.85 29.18
N GLY A 114 8.39 15.86 28.53
CA GLY A 114 9.02 16.53 27.39
C GLY A 114 8.87 15.73 26.08
N THR A 115 9.46 16.25 25.01
CA THR A 115 9.30 15.74 23.64
C THR A 115 10.52 14.97 23.10
N GLY A 116 11.54 14.71 23.93
CA GLY A 116 12.84 14.16 23.54
C GLY A 116 13.23 12.93 24.35
#